data_AF-A0A3G8C9M6-F1
#
_entry.id   AF-A0A3G8C9M6-F1
#
_cell.length_a   1.000
_cell.length_b   1.000
_cell.length_c   1.000
_cell.angle_alpha   90.00
_cell.angle_beta   90.00
_cell.angle_gamma   90.00
#
_symmetry.space_group_name_H-M   'P 1'
#
loop_
_entity.id
_entity.type
_entity.pdbx_description
1 polymer ?
#
loop_
_entity_poly.entity_id
_entity_poly.type
_entity_poly.pdbx_seq_one_letter_code
_entity_poly.pdbx_strand_id
1 'polypeptide(L)'
;MADSFVPKVPDWMDARTLAEHLVPLLEYYDVKWRGHGFIYVNHESYNIVTAQQILADLSTDLGVSVHEVHSRLIALGWLNDVRYIVVNEQN
;
A
#
# COMPACT_ATOMS: atom_id res chain seq x y z
N MET A 1 -14.71 20.70 -30.72
CA MET A 1 -15.19 19.70 -29.76
C MET A 1 -14.03 19.43 -28.82
N ALA A 2 -14.08 19.99 -27.61
CA ALA A 2 -13.04 19.74 -26.61
C ALA A 2 -13.32 18.37 -26.01
N ASP A 3 -12.54 17.38 -26.46
CA ASP A 3 -12.48 16.08 -25.80
C ASP A 3 -12.05 16.36 -24.36
N SER A 4 -13.00 16.24 -23.45
CA SER A 4 -12.78 16.49 -22.04
C SER A 4 -11.85 15.39 -21.55
N PHE A 5 -10.56 15.72 -21.46
CA PHE A 5 -9.52 14.86 -20.89
C PHE A 5 -9.80 14.72 -19.39
N VAL A 6 -10.86 14.01 -19.05
CA VAL A 6 -11.07 13.50 -17.70
C VAL A 6 -10.05 12.37 -17.61
N PRO A 7 -8.96 12.52 -16.85
CA PRO A 7 -8.04 11.41 -16.67
C PRO A 7 -8.84 10.27 -16.05
N LYS A 8 -9.05 9.21 -16.83
CA LYS A 8 -9.70 8.00 -16.34
C LYS A 8 -8.77 7.45 -15.27
N VAL A 9 -9.21 7.52 -14.02
CA VAL A 9 -8.47 6.94 -12.90
C VAL A 9 -8.20 5.47 -13.26
N PRO A 10 -6.93 5.02 -13.24
CA PRO A 10 -6.60 3.62 -13.46
C PRO A 10 -7.42 2.71 -12.56
N ASP A 11 -7.93 1.61 -13.10
CA ASP A 11 -8.82 0.69 -12.38
C ASP A 11 -8.23 0.19 -11.06
N TRP A 12 -6.92 -0.09 -11.03
CA TRP A 12 -6.20 -0.54 -9.83
C TRP A 12 -6.21 0.48 -8.68
N MET A 13 -6.44 1.78 -8.95
CA MET A 13 -6.55 2.78 -7.89
C MET A 13 -7.88 2.67 -7.15
N ASP A 14 -8.88 1.97 -7.68
CA ASP A 14 -10.08 1.65 -6.92
C ASP A 14 -9.73 0.75 -5.72
N ALA A 15 -10.32 1.05 -4.57
CA ALA A 15 -10.01 0.32 -3.35
C ALA A 15 -10.40 -1.16 -3.47
N ARG A 16 -11.52 -1.47 -4.12
CA ARG A 16 -11.97 -2.85 -4.27
C ARG A 16 -11.02 -3.63 -5.16
N THR A 17 -10.66 -3.10 -6.34
CA THR A 17 -9.68 -3.75 -7.22
C THR A 17 -8.36 -3.97 -6.48
N LEU A 18 -7.83 -2.94 -5.80
CA LEU A 18 -6.60 -3.09 -5.04
C LEU A 18 -6.70 -4.14 -3.91
N ALA A 19 -7.84 -4.25 -3.23
CA ALA A 19 -8.06 -5.26 -2.21
C ALA A 19 -8.06 -6.69 -2.79
N GLU A 20 -8.61 -6.88 -3.99
CA GLU A 20 -8.62 -8.19 -4.68
C GLU A 20 -7.20 -8.71 -4.95
N HIS A 21 -6.25 -7.80 -5.22
CA HIS A 21 -4.82 -8.13 -5.36
C HIS A 21 -4.08 -8.22 -4.02
N LEU A 22 -4.43 -7.39 -3.03
CA LEU A 22 -3.73 -7.32 -1.74
C LEU A 22 -4.05 -8.50 -0.82
N VAL A 23 -5.33 -8.91 -0.71
CA VAL A 23 -5.77 -9.93 0.26
C VAL A 23 -5.01 -11.26 0.13
N PRO A 24 -4.80 -11.82 -1.08
CA PRO A 24 -4.03 -13.06 -1.24
C PRO A 24 -2.59 -12.95 -0.73
N LEU A 25 -1.95 -11.79 -0.90
CA LEU A 25 -0.58 -11.56 -0.43
C LEU A 25 -0.53 -11.45 1.10
N LEU A 26 -1.52 -10.82 1.73
CA LEU A 26 -1.61 -10.77 3.19
C LEU A 26 -1.68 -12.18 3.80
N GLU A 27 -2.43 -13.08 3.17
CA GLU A 27 -2.50 -14.50 3.58
C GLU A 27 -1.18 -15.23 3.31
N TYR A 28 -0.61 -15.08 2.11
CA TYR A 28 0.65 -15.72 1.72
C TYR A 28 1.82 -15.39 2.66
N TYR A 29 1.89 -14.14 3.13
CA TYR A 29 2.94 -13.68 4.05
C TYR A 29 2.59 -13.84 5.55
N ASP A 30 1.46 -14.47 5.91
CA ASP A 30 0.94 -14.60 7.29
C ASP A 30 0.85 -13.24 8.01
N VAL A 31 0.37 -12.21 7.31
CA VAL A 31 0.27 -10.86 7.87
C VAL A 31 -0.83 -10.80 8.92
N LYS A 32 -0.43 -10.60 10.18
CA LYS A 32 -1.36 -10.55 11.31
C LYS A 32 -1.97 -9.17 11.44
N TRP A 33 -3.30 -9.11 11.50
CA TRP A 33 -4.00 -7.86 11.80
C TRP A 33 -3.75 -7.43 13.25
N ARG A 34 -3.14 -6.25 13.43
CA ARG A 34 -2.80 -5.69 14.75
C ARG A 34 -3.61 -4.45 15.12
N GLY A 35 -4.63 -4.10 14.32
CA GLY A 35 -5.45 -2.90 14.55
C GLY A 35 -4.80 -1.58 14.12
N HIS A 36 -3.71 -1.63 13.35
CA HIS A 36 -2.94 -0.45 12.91
C HIS A 36 -2.91 -0.28 11.37
N GLY A 37 -3.79 -0.97 10.65
CA GLY A 37 -3.73 -1.15 9.20
C GLY A 37 -3.57 -2.63 8.82
N PHE A 38 -3.63 -2.95 7.53
CA PHE A 38 -3.37 -4.31 7.04
C PHE A 38 -1.88 -4.63 7.08
N ILE A 39 -1.03 -3.67 6.69
CA ILE A 39 0.42 -3.78 6.70
C ILE A 39 0.97 -2.80 7.73
N TYR A 40 1.63 -3.32 8.76
CA TYR A 40 2.24 -2.53 9.83
C TYR A 40 3.76 -2.69 9.81
N VAL A 41 4.48 -1.58 9.67
CA VAL A 41 5.94 -1.58 9.56
C VAL A 41 6.54 -0.83 10.73
N ASN A 42 7.30 -1.53 11.57
CA ASN A 42 8.11 -0.98 12.66
C ASN A 42 9.60 -1.24 12.40
N HIS A 43 10.46 -1.02 13.40
CA HIS A 43 11.90 -1.24 13.27
C HIS A 43 12.31 -2.73 13.27
N GLU A 44 11.38 -3.67 13.37
CA GLU A 44 11.70 -5.11 13.29
C GLU A 44 11.96 -5.51 11.84
N SER A 45 13.11 -6.14 11.59
CA SER A 45 13.54 -6.53 10.24
C SER A 45 12.51 -7.41 9.52
N TYR A 46 11.80 -8.27 10.24
CA TYR A 46 10.75 -9.11 9.67
C TYR A 46 9.64 -8.27 9.05
N ASN A 47 9.08 -7.31 9.80
CA ASN A 47 7.99 -6.45 9.31
C ASN A 47 8.44 -5.58 8.12
N ILE A 48 9.69 -5.13 8.14
CA ILE A 48 10.29 -4.36 7.03
C ILE A 48 10.37 -5.21 5.76
N VAL A 49 10.95 -6.41 5.86
CA VAL A 49 11.14 -7.31 4.72
C VAL A 49 9.81 -7.75 4.15
N THR A 50 8.86 -8.16 5.01
CA THR A 50 7.53 -8.57 4.58
C THR A 50 6.79 -7.45 3.84
N ALA A 51 6.84 -6.21 4.35
CA ALA A 51 6.21 -5.09 3.67
C ALA A 51 6.85 -4.79 2.31
N GLN A 52 8.19 -4.84 2.20
CA GLN A 52 8.89 -4.66 0.93
C GLN A 52 8.52 -5.73 -0.09
N GLN A 53 8.38 -6.98 0.34
CA GLN A 53 7.97 -8.09 -0.51
C GLN A 53 6.54 -7.93 -1.03
N ILE A 54 5.58 -7.61 -0.15
CA ILE A 54 4.18 -7.34 -0.54
C ILE A 54 4.10 -6.20 -1.57
N LEU A 55 4.84 -5.11 -1.35
CA LEU A 55 4.86 -3.97 -2.27
C LEU A 55 5.46 -4.31 -3.63
N ALA A 56 6.50 -5.15 -3.67
CA ALA A 56 7.12 -5.60 -4.92
C ALA A 56 6.20 -6.52 -5.72
N ASP A 57 5.49 -7.42 -5.04
CA ASP A 57 4.56 -8.36 -5.68
C ASP A 57 3.32 -7.61 -6.21
N LEU A 58 2.74 -6.69 -5.43
CA LEU A 58 1.65 -5.83 -5.90
C LEU A 58 2.07 -4.96 -7.10
N SER A 59 3.28 -4.39 -7.05
CA SER A 59 3.82 -3.60 -8.16
C SER A 59 3.92 -4.44 -9.44
N THR A 60 4.37 -5.69 -9.31
CA THR A 60 4.49 -6.63 -10.43
C THR A 60 3.12 -7.02 -10.98
N ASP A 61 2.17 -7.35 -10.11
CA ASP A 61 0.83 -7.81 -10.49
C ASP A 61 0.00 -6.70 -11.16
N LEU A 62 0.11 -5.47 -10.64
CA LEU A 62 -0.59 -4.30 -11.15
C LEU A 62 0.12 -3.62 -12.33
N GLY A 63 1.39 -3.96 -12.60
CA GLY A 63 2.20 -3.35 -13.65
C GLY A 63 2.52 -1.86 -13.42
N VAL A 64 2.63 -1.43 -12.15
CA VAL A 64 2.89 -0.04 -11.74
C VAL A 64 4.08 0.05 -10.81
N SER A 65 4.58 1.25 -10.51
CA SER A 65 5.74 1.39 -9.63
C SER A 65 5.40 1.07 -8.16
N VAL A 66 6.38 0.52 -7.43
CA VAL A 66 6.30 0.32 -5.97
C VAL A 66 5.90 1.61 -5.24
N HIS A 67 6.40 2.75 -5.68
CA HIS A 67 6.11 4.05 -5.07
C HIS A 67 4.62 4.43 -5.19
N GLU A 68 3.99 4.14 -6.33
CA GLU A 68 2.56 4.40 -6.54
C GLU A 68 1.69 3.50 -5.66
N VAL A 69 2.00 2.20 -5.59
CA VAL A 69 1.30 1.26 -4.69
C VAL A 69 1.45 1.69 -3.24
N HIS A 70 2.69 2.00 -2.82
CA HIS A 70 2.99 2.46 -1.47
C HIS A 70 2.19 3.70 -1.09
N SER A 71 2.19 4.73 -1.96
CA SER A 71 1.41 5.95 -1.78
C SER A 71 -0.10 5.66 -1.66
N ARG A 72 -0.63 4.78 -2.52
CA ARG A 72 -2.05 4.43 -2.51
C ARG A 72 -2.45 3.69 -1.23
N LEU A 73 -1.64 2.75 -0.77
CA LEU A 73 -1.91 2.00 0.47
C LEU A 73 -1.86 2.90 1.71
N ILE A 74 -0.96 3.89 1.75
CA ILE A 74 -0.95 4.91 2.82
C ILE A 74 -2.22 5.75 2.75
N ALA A 75 -2.61 6.22 1.56
CA ALA A 75 -3.80 7.06 1.39
C ALA A 75 -5.10 6.35 1.82
N LEU A 76 -5.15 5.02 1.72
CA LEU A 76 -6.26 4.19 2.19
C LEU A 76 -6.18 3.80 3.68
N GLY A 77 -5.07 4.13 4.35
CA GLY A 77 -4.81 3.70 5.74
C GLY A 77 -4.51 2.20 5.86
N TRP A 78 -4.11 1.55 4.77
CA TRP A 78 -3.85 0.12 4.72
C TRP A 78 -2.39 -0.22 5.00
N LEU A 79 -1.48 0.71 4.70
CA LEU A 79 -0.07 0.65 5.07
C LEU A 79 0.21 1.72 6.13
N ASN A 80 0.78 1.29 7.25
CA ASN A 80 1.22 2.17 8.33
C ASN A 80 2.69 1.91 8.64
N ASP A 81 3.56 2.82 8.19
CA ASP A 81 5.00 2.74 8.43
C ASP A 81 5.42 3.71 9.54
N VAL A 82 5.59 3.16 10.74
CA VAL A 82 5.91 3.96 11.93
C VAL A 82 7.39 4.36 12.01
N ARG A 83 8.25 3.81 11.14
CA ARG A 83 9.68 4.16 11.11
C ARG A 83 9.91 5.57 10.58
N TYR A 84 8.99 6.05 9.74
CA TYR A 84 9.03 7.37 9.11
C TYR A 84 7.97 8.33 9.67
N ILE A 85 7.32 7.99 10.79
CA ILE A 85 6.58 8.98 11.58
C ILE A 85 7.62 9.92 12.18
N VAL A 86 8.03 10.91 11.38
CA VAL A 86 8.57 12.15 11.91
C VAL A 86 7.40 12.79 12.63
N VAL A 87 7.45 12.79 13.95
CA VAL A 87 6.59 13.60 14.80
C VAL A 87 6.73 15.04 14.29
N ASN A 88 5.78 15.49 13.46
CA ASN A 88 5.67 16.90 13.13
C ASN A 88 4.87 17.57 14.25
N GLU A 89 5.43 17.52 15.47
CA GLU A 89 5.09 18.46 16.53
C GLU A 89 5.61 19.83 16.09
N GLN A 90 4.81 20.54 15.31
CA GLN A 90 4.92 21.99 15.23
C GLN A 90 3.87 22.57 16.18
N ASN A 91 4.36 22.84 17.38
CA ASN A 91 3.80 23.78 18.35
C ASN A 91 3.81 25.21 17.78
#